data_AF-A0A480AGA7-F1
#
_entry.id   AF-A0A480AGA7-F1
#
_cell.length_a   1.000
_cell.length_b   1.000
_cell.length_c   1.000
_cell.angle_alpha   90.00
_cell.angle_beta   90.00
_cell.angle_gamma   90.00
#
_symmetry.space_group_name_H-M   'P 1'
#
loop_
_entity.id
_entity.type
_entity.pdbx_description
1 polymer ?
#
loop_
_entity_poly.entity_id
_entity_poly.type
_entity_poly.pdbx_seq_one_letter_code
_entity_poly.pdbx_strand_id
1 'polypeptide(L)'
;MLKLLADENFDNTIVSGLLRRNPNIDISTLIVSTPDTCGGCPRIADTRITVQYIVNEIKSGMTPEEIIEDKPYLTIAGIYTALAYYYANKESLNIEFTQYQEECQRLEAEYKTNYFRS
;
A
#
# COMPACT_ATOMS: atom_id res chain seq x y z
N MET A 1 21.43 -54.67 -3.20
CA MET A 1 22.20 -53.44 -3.43
C MET A 1 21.22 -52.40 -3.98
N LEU A 2 20.66 -51.55 -3.13
CA LEU A 2 19.76 -50.46 -3.54
C LEU A 2 20.54 -49.48 -4.41
N LYS A 3 20.10 -49.23 -5.64
CA LYS A 3 20.58 -48.09 -6.44
C LYS A 3 19.55 -46.98 -6.31
N LEU A 4 19.90 -46.03 -5.46
CA LEU A 4 19.35 -44.69 -5.40
C LEU A 4 19.55 -44.04 -6.78
N LEU A 5 18.48 -43.75 -7.50
CA LEU A 5 18.49 -42.76 -8.56
C LEU A 5 17.43 -41.74 -8.18
N ALA A 6 17.89 -40.64 -7.60
CA ALA A 6 17.10 -39.44 -7.46
C ALA A 6 16.85 -38.91 -8.88
N ASP A 7 15.59 -38.86 -9.29
CA ASP A 7 15.17 -38.08 -10.45
C ASP A 7 15.34 -36.60 -10.11
N GLU A 8 16.50 -36.03 -10.47
CA GLU A 8 16.77 -34.59 -10.47
C GLU A 8 16.07 -33.89 -11.65
N ASN A 9 14.75 -34.03 -11.76
CA ASN A 9 13.98 -33.25 -12.73
C ASN A 9 12.56 -33.00 -12.20
N PHE A 10 12.50 -32.37 -11.03
CA PHE A 10 11.27 -31.71 -10.61
C PHE A 10 11.15 -30.42 -11.44
N ASP A 11 10.44 -30.49 -12.55
CA ASP A 11 10.18 -29.37 -13.46
C ASP A 11 9.85 -28.09 -12.68
N ASN A 12 10.65 -27.03 -12.92
CA ASN A 12 10.46 -25.71 -12.31
C ASN A 12 9.10 -25.06 -12.65
N THR A 13 8.37 -25.64 -13.61
CA THR A 13 7.01 -25.27 -14.01
C THR A 13 5.94 -25.85 -13.05
N ILE A 14 6.20 -27.00 -12.42
CA ILE A 14 5.27 -27.61 -11.44
C ILE A 14 5.37 -26.91 -10.08
N VAL A 15 6.57 -26.54 -9.60
CA VAL A 15 6.73 -25.74 -8.37
C VAL A 15 6.02 -24.39 -8.48
N SER A 16 6.10 -23.72 -9.62
CA SER A 16 5.43 -22.42 -9.82
C SER A 16 3.90 -22.54 -9.91
N GLY A 17 3.38 -23.70 -10.32
CA GLY A 17 1.95 -24.04 -10.25
C GLY A 17 1.47 -24.47 -8.86
N LEU A 18 2.28 -25.21 -8.10
CA LEU A 18 1.94 -25.72 -6.75
C LEU A 18 2.09 -24.67 -5.64
N LEU A 19 2.95 -23.67 -5.82
CA LEU A 19 3.16 -22.58 -4.84
C LEU A 19 2.05 -21.52 -4.84
N ARG A 20 1.01 -21.66 -5.66
CA ARG A 20 -0.15 -20.73 -5.70
C ARG A 20 -1.03 -20.75 -4.44
N ARG A 21 -0.72 -21.58 -3.44
CA ARG A 21 -1.39 -21.58 -2.13
C ARG A 21 -0.37 -21.74 -1.01
N ASN A 22 0.47 -20.74 -0.81
CA ASN A 22 0.97 -20.47 0.53
C ASN A 22 -0.12 -19.66 1.26
N PRO A 23 -0.79 -20.20 2.30
CA PRO A 23 -1.83 -19.49 3.04
C PRO A 23 -1.27 -18.38 3.95
N ASN A 24 0.05 -18.26 4.04
CA ASN A 24 0.71 -17.21 4.79
C ASN A 24 1.03 -16.05 3.85
N ILE A 25 0.37 -14.92 4.10
CA ILE A 25 0.67 -13.65 3.47
C ILE A 25 1.94 -13.10 4.11
N ASP A 26 2.92 -12.71 3.29
CA ASP A 26 4.06 -11.95 3.75
C ASP A 26 3.64 -10.48 3.95
N ILE A 27 3.69 -10.02 5.19
CA ILE A 27 3.31 -8.66 5.56
C ILE A 27 4.20 -7.63 4.83
N SER A 28 5.46 -7.98 4.56
CA SER A 28 6.40 -7.08 3.88
C SER A 28 6.00 -6.78 2.44
N THR A 29 5.18 -7.62 1.80
CA THR A 29 4.70 -7.43 0.43
C THR A 29 3.41 -6.61 0.34
N LEU A 30 2.77 -6.31 1.48
CA LEU A 30 1.48 -5.59 1.49
C LEU A 30 1.62 -4.09 1.23
N ILE A 31 2.82 -3.51 1.37
CA ILE A 31 3.09 -2.11 1.04
C ILE A 31 4.07 -2.07 -0.12
N VAL A 32 3.65 -1.42 -1.20
CA VAL A 32 4.43 -1.29 -2.43
C VAL A 32 4.54 0.18 -2.84
N SER A 33 5.69 0.53 -3.41
CA SER A 33 5.96 1.85 -3.98
C SER A 33 6.47 1.64 -5.40
N THR A 34 5.74 2.14 -6.39
CA THR A 34 6.10 2.00 -7.81
C THR A 34 5.95 3.35 -8.49
N PRO A 35 6.94 3.85 -9.25
CA PRO A 35 6.90 5.20 -9.85
C PRO A 35 5.63 5.48 -10.66
N ASP A 36 5.13 4.48 -11.38
CA ASP A 36 3.99 4.62 -12.30
C ASP A 36 2.62 4.71 -11.60
N THR A 37 2.55 4.45 -10.29
CA THR A 37 1.29 4.42 -9.54
C THR A 37 1.35 5.32 -8.32
N CYS A 38 0.34 6.17 -8.14
CA CYS A 38 0.25 7.12 -7.02
C CYS A 38 1.50 8.00 -6.89
N GLY A 39 2.17 8.32 -8.01
CA GLY A 39 3.39 9.14 -8.01
C GLY A 39 4.57 8.54 -7.24
N GLY A 40 4.61 7.21 -7.07
CA GLY A 40 5.62 6.53 -6.26
C GLY A 40 5.32 6.49 -4.77
N CYS A 41 4.22 7.10 -4.31
CA CYS A 41 3.84 7.05 -2.90
C CYS A 41 3.56 5.61 -2.43
N PRO A 42 3.98 5.25 -1.19
CA PRO A 42 3.67 3.95 -0.60
C PRO A 42 2.17 3.71 -0.54
N ARG A 43 1.74 2.51 -0.96
CA ARG A 43 0.32 2.12 -1.00
C ARG A 43 0.13 0.66 -0.63
N ILE A 44 -1.10 0.30 -0.28
CA ILE A 44 -1.49 -1.09 -0.09
C ILE A 44 -1.43 -1.81 -1.45
N ALA A 45 -0.76 -2.95 -1.51
CA ALA A 45 -0.61 -3.78 -2.71
C ALA A 45 -1.96 -4.06 -3.39
N ASP A 46 -1.95 -4.10 -4.72
CA ASP A 46 -3.13 -4.29 -5.57
C ASP A 46 -4.24 -3.23 -5.43
N THR A 47 -3.96 -2.13 -4.74
CA THR A 47 -4.89 -0.99 -4.61
C THR A 47 -4.22 0.31 -5.05
N ARG A 48 -5.02 1.39 -5.11
CA ARG A 48 -4.53 2.77 -5.21
C ARG A 48 -4.72 3.55 -3.90
N ILE A 49 -4.80 2.84 -2.78
CA ILE A 49 -4.98 3.44 -1.46
C ILE A 49 -3.60 3.61 -0.81
N THR A 50 -3.18 4.87 -0.69
CA THR A 50 -1.86 5.22 -0.14
C THR A 50 -1.82 5.05 1.38
N VAL A 51 -0.61 4.88 1.92
CA VAL A 51 -0.38 4.91 3.38
C VAL A 51 -0.85 6.24 3.96
N GLN A 52 -0.60 7.35 3.25
CA GLN A 52 -1.06 8.68 3.65
C GLN A 52 -2.58 8.74 3.85
N TYR A 53 -3.35 8.15 2.92
CA TYR A 53 -4.80 8.10 3.02
C TYR A 53 -5.24 7.40 4.30
N ILE A 54 -4.75 6.19 4.56
CA ILE A 54 -5.09 5.43 5.77
C ILE A 54 -4.74 6.20 7.04
N VAL A 55 -3.55 6.80 7.09
CA VAL A 55 -3.11 7.60 8.25
C VAL A 55 -4.02 8.80 8.47
N ASN A 56 -4.47 9.47 7.41
CA ASN A 56 -5.37 10.62 7.51
C ASN A 56 -6.75 10.22 8.03
N GLU A 57 -7.31 9.10 7.59
CA GLU A 57 -8.59 8.58 8.10
C GLU A 57 -8.50 8.19 9.58
N ILE A 58 -7.43 7.50 10.00
CA ILE A 58 -7.25 7.20 11.43
C ILE A 58 -7.09 8.48 12.26
N LYS A 59 -6.40 9.50 11.73
CA LYS A 59 -6.26 10.81 12.38
C LYS A 59 -7.55 11.62 12.41
N SER A 60 -8.47 11.41 11.47
CA SER A 60 -9.80 12.05 11.47
C SER A 60 -10.77 11.41 12.47
N GLY A 61 -10.38 10.28 13.08
CA GLY A 61 -11.14 9.57 14.10
C GLY A 61 -11.82 8.30 13.59
N MET A 62 -11.62 7.94 12.31
CA MET A 62 -12.14 6.68 11.77
C MET A 62 -11.40 5.49 12.36
N THR A 63 -12.12 4.39 12.55
CA THR A 63 -11.55 3.09 12.92
C THR A 63 -11.15 2.28 11.68
N PRO A 64 -10.20 1.34 11.78
CA PRO A 64 -9.87 0.42 10.70
C PRO A 64 -11.09 -0.33 10.14
N GLU A 65 -12.05 -0.67 10.99
CA GLU A 65 -13.29 -1.35 10.63
C GLU A 65 -14.19 -0.45 9.77
N GLU A 66 -14.40 0.81 10.17
CA GLU A 66 -15.17 1.79 9.38
C GLU A 66 -14.53 2.06 8.02
N ILE A 67 -13.19 2.07 7.95
CA ILE A 67 -12.46 2.21 6.68
C ILE A 67 -12.73 1.02 5.74
N ILE A 68 -12.86 -0.20 6.27
CA ILE A 68 -13.21 -1.39 5.48
C ILE A 68 -14.66 -1.32 5.03
N GLU A 69 -15.57 -0.84 5.88
CA GLU A 69 -16.98 -0.66 5.50
C GLU A 69 -17.11 0.32 4.33
N ASP A 70 -16.35 1.43 4.34
CA ASP A 70 -16.30 2.38 3.23
C ASP A 70 -15.53 1.84 2.00
N LYS A 71 -14.52 0.98 2.22
CA LYS A 71 -13.69 0.39 1.16
C LYS A 71 -13.61 -1.13 1.31
N PRO A 72 -14.66 -1.87 0.90
CA PRO A 72 -14.74 -3.33 1.10
C PRO A 72 -13.69 -4.16 0.37
N TYR A 73 -12.97 -3.56 -0.59
CA TYR A 73 -11.87 -4.18 -1.31
C TYR A 73 -10.52 -4.07 -0.57
N LEU A 74 -10.46 -3.35 0.54
CA LEU A 74 -9.30 -3.33 1.43
C LEU A 74 -9.32 -4.54 2.37
N THR A 75 -8.11 -4.93 2.80
CA THR A 75 -7.95 -5.95 3.82
C THR A 75 -7.55 -5.31 5.14
N ILE A 76 -8.05 -5.84 6.26
CA ILE A 76 -7.66 -5.38 7.59
C ILE A 76 -6.15 -5.49 7.81
N ALA A 77 -5.53 -6.55 7.28
CA ALA A 77 -4.08 -6.74 7.29
C ALA A 77 -3.36 -5.61 6.54
N GLY A 78 -3.85 -5.19 5.38
CA GLY A 78 -3.29 -4.06 4.63
C GLY A 78 -3.36 -2.74 5.40
N ILE A 79 -4.47 -2.48 6.08
CA ILE A 79 -4.65 -1.27 6.90
C ILE A 79 -3.64 -1.24 8.05
N TYR A 80 -3.58 -2.30 8.86
CA TYR A 80 -2.62 -2.36 9.97
C TYR A 80 -1.17 -2.35 9.49
N THR A 81 -0.87 -2.96 8.35
CA THR A 81 0.47 -2.90 7.77
C THR A 81 0.82 -1.48 7.31
N ALA A 82 -0.12 -0.75 6.71
CA ALA A 82 0.08 0.66 6.36
C ALA A 82 0.37 1.51 7.60
N LEU A 83 -0.35 1.27 8.71
CA LEU A 83 -0.09 1.95 9.98
C LEU A 83 1.27 1.60 10.57
N ALA A 84 1.64 0.31 10.57
CA ALA A 84 2.96 -0.13 11.02
C ALA A 84 4.08 0.51 10.17
N TYR A 85 3.92 0.53 8.85
CA TYR A 85 4.84 1.21 7.93
C TYR A 85 4.95 2.71 8.23
N TYR A 86 3.82 3.37 8.49
CA TYR A 86 3.81 4.78 8.88
C TYR A 86 4.59 5.03 10.16
N TYR A 87 4.34 4.27 11.23
CA TYR A 87 5.02 4.48 12.51
C TYR A 87 6.51 4.15 12.43
N ALA A 88 6.91 3.18 11.62
CA ALA A 88 8.32 2.88 11.36
C ALA A 88 9.06 4.00 10.61
N ASN A 89 8.34 4.79 9.80
CA ASN A 89 8.91 5.84 8.93
C ASN A 89 8.32 7.24 9.23
N LYS A 90 7.87 7.46 10.48
CA LYS A 90 6.96 8.54 10.85
C LYS A 90 7.50 9.94 10.52
N GLU A 91 8.78 10.18 10.80
CA GLU A 91 9.39 11.50 10.61
C GLU A 91 9.43 11.88 9.13
N SER A 92 10.01 11.02 8.28
CA SER A 92 10.10 11.24 6.84
C SER A 92 8.72 11.38 6.20
N LEU A 93 7.79 10.48 6.52
CA LEU A 93 6.43 10.53 5.96
C LEU A 93 5.64 11.75 6.43
N ASN A 94 5.82 12.22 7.66
CA ASN A 94 5.15 13.45 8.10
C ASN A 94 5.62 14.67 7.31
N ILE A 95 6.92 14.75 6.99
CA ILE A 95 7.47 15.82 6.14
C ILE A 95 6.83 15.74 4.75
N GLU A 96 6.85 14.57 4.11
CA GLU A 96 6.23 14.35 2.80
C GLU A 96 4.73 14.69 2.81
N PHE A 97 3.99 14.26 3.84
CA PHE A 97 2.56 14.51 3.95
C PHE A 97 2.25 16.00 4.10
N THR A 98 3.08 16.72 4.86
CA THR A 98 2.95 18.18 5.06
C THR A 98 3.21 18.91 3.75
N GLN A 99 4.32 18.58 3.06
CA GLN A 99 4.66 19.16 1.76
C GLN A 99 3.56 18.94 0.73
N TYR A 100 3.00 17.72 0.68
CA TYR A 100 1.87 17.41 -0.19
C TYR A 100 0.63 18.26 0.14
N GLN A 101 0.29 18.41 1.42
CA GLN A 101 -0.84 19.23 1.85
C GLN A 101 -0.66 20.70 1.51
N GLU A 102 0.53 21.26 1.73
CA GLU A 102 0.86 22.65 1.38
C GLU A 102 0.75 22.89 -0.13
N GLU A 103 1.25 21.95 -0.95
CA GLU A 103 1.17 22.04 -2.40
C GLU A 103 -0.28 21.97 -2.89
N CYS A 104 -1.09 21.04 -2.34
CA CYS A 104 -2.53 20.99 -2.64
C CYS A 104 -3.22 22.32 -2.30
N GLN A 105 -2.96 22.88 -1.11
CA GLN A 105 -3.54 24.16 -0.70
C GLN A 105 -3.13 25.31 -1.63
N ARG A 106 -1.86 25.34 -2.05
CA ARG A 106 -1.34 26.33 -3.00
C ARG A 106 -2.07 26.26 -4.34
N LEU A 107 -2.18 25.06 -4.92
CA LEU A 107 -2.85 24.83 -6.19
C LEU A 107 -4.35 25.14 -6.12
N GLU A 108 -5.01 24.80 -5.02
CA GLU A 108 -6.42 25.16 -4.79
C GLU A 108 -6.63 26.68 -4.72
N ALA A 109 -5.75 27.41 -4.04
CA ALA A 109 -5.80 28.86 -3.96
C ALA A 109 -5.58 29.52 -5.32
N GLU A 110 -4.63 29.00 -6.12
CA GLU A 110 -4.38 29.43 -7.49
C GLU A 110 -5.59 29.19 -8.39
N TYR A 111 -6.18 27.99 -8.35
CA TYR A 111 -7.37 27.64 -9.11
C TYR A 111 -8.56 28.55 -8.77
N LYS A 112 -8.84 28.76 -7.47
CA LYS A 112 -9.90 29.69 -7.03
C LYS A 112 -9.63 31.11 -7.55
N THR A 113 -8.41 31.58 -7.37
CA THR A 113 -8.02 32.93 -7.82
C THR A 113 -8.20 33.12 -9.33
N ASN A 114 -7.90 32.10 -10.13
CA ASN A 114 -8.04 32.16 -11.58
C ASN A 114 -9.50 32.03 -12.03
N TYR A 115 -10.30 31.19 -11.37
CA TYR A 115 -11.72 30.98 -11.71
C TYR A 115 -12.61 32.18 -11.33
N PHE A 116 -12.26 32.93 -10.27
CA PHE A 116 -13.00 34.14 -9.88
C PHE A 116 -12.54 35.42 -10.62
N ARG A 117 -11.49 35.35 -11.46
CA ARG A 117 -10.99 36.48 -12.26
C ARG A 117 -11.45 36.48 -13.72
N SER A 118 -12.09 35.40 -14.18
CA SER A 118 -12.76 35.26 -15.48
C SER A 118 -14.26 35.48 -15.36
#